data_AF-A0A8S3A654-F1
#
_entry.id   AF-A0A8S3A654-F1
#
_cell.length_a   1.000
_cell.length_b   1.000
_cell.length_c   1.000
_cell.angle_alpha   90.00
_cell.angle_beta   90.00
_cell.angle_gamma   90.00
#
_symmetry.space_group_name_H-M   'P 1'
#
loop_
_entity.id
_entity.type
_entity.pdbx_description
1 polymer ?
#
loop_
_entity_poly.entity_id
_entity_poly.type
_entity_poly.pdbx_seq_one_letter_code
_entity_poly.pdbx_strand_id
1 'polypeptide(L)' 'MFAAGTGIAPFRGFIQERAAQLVCGREVGPAILYFGCRSQKDFLYSDELEKWSKIGAVL' A
#
# COMPACT_ATOMS: atom_id res chain seq x y z
N MET A 1 -0.12 3.87 8.61
CA MET A 1 -0.74 4.83 7.67
C MET A 1 -2.24 4.67 7.79
N PHE A 2 -2.99 5.78 7.74
CA PHE A 2 -4.44 5.79 7.82
C PHE A 2 -4.99 6.56 6.63
N ALA A 3 -5.89 5.95 5.87
CA ALA A 3 -6.49 6.57 4.70
C ALA A 3 -7.94 6.14 4.53
N ALA A 4 -8.74 7.00 3.91
CA ALA A 4 -10.07 6.64 3.45
C ALA A 4 -10.32 7.21 2.06
N GLY A 5 -10.94 6.41 1.18
CA GLY A 5 -11.20 6.80 -0.20
C GLY A 5 -9.97 7.37 -0.90
N THR A 6 -10.11 8.55 -1.51
CA THR A 6 -9.03 9.23 -2.24
C THR A 6 -7.86 9.69 -1.36
N GLY A 7 -8.02 9.70 -0.03
CA GLY A 7 -6.94 9.97 0.92
C GLY A 7 -5.79 8.95 0.87
N ILE A 8 -5.93 7.86 0.12
CA ILE A 8 -4.85 6.89 -0.14
C ILE A 8 -3.77 7.42 -1.10
N ALA A 9 -4.05 8.46 -1.88
CA ALA A 9 -3.17 8.96 -2.94
C ALA A 9 -1.69 9.15 -2.52
N PRO A 10 -1.35 9.83 -1.40
CA PRO A 10 0.05 9.98 -0.99
C PRO A 10 0.67 8.64 -0.55
N PHE A 11 -0.11 7.76 0.08
CA PHE A 11 0.39 6.47 0.54
C PHE A 11 0.63 5.49 -0.60
N ARG A 12 -0.10 5.60 -1.71
CA ARG A 12 0.18 4.82 -2.92
C ARG A 12 1.61 5.05 -3.40
N GLY A 13 2.04 6.31 -3.52
CA GLY A 13 3.41 6.65 -3.91
C GLY A 13 4.45 6.16 -2.90
N PHE A 14 4.17 6.30 -1.60
CA PHE A 14 5.03 5.80 -0.54
C PHE A 14 5.21 4.27 -0.58
N ILE A 15 4.13 3.52 -0.78
CA ILE A 15 4.19 2.05 -0.86
C ILE A 15 4.88 1.61 -2.16
N GLN A 16 4.64 2.32 -3.26
CA GLN A 16 5.32 2.05 -4.54
C GLN A 16 6.84 2.17 -4.42
N GLU A 17 7.34 3.22 -3.76
CA GLU A 17 8.77 3.40 -3.52
C GLU A 17 9.34 2.27 -2.64
N ARG A 18 8.62 1.88 -1.58
CA ARG A 18 9.00 0.74 -0.73
C ARG A 18 9.06 -0.57 -1.52
N ALA A 19 8.09 -0.81 -2.39
CA ALA A 19 8.09 -1.97 -3.27
C ALA A 19 9.29 -1.97 -4.22
N ALA A 20 9.65 -0.81 -4.78
CA ALA A 20 10.83 -0.67 -5.63
C ALA A 20 12.13 -0.95 -4.86
N GLN A 21 12.23 -0.48 -3.62
CA GLN A 21 13.37 -0.76 -2.73
C GLN A 21 13.53 -2.26 -2.46
N LEU A 22 12.43 -2.96 -2.16
CA LEU A 22 12.41 -4.41 -1.95
C LEU A 22 12.82 -5.19 -3.21
N VAL A 23 12.32 -4.80 -4.39
CA VAL A 23 12.72 -5.42 -5.68
C VAL A 23 14.21 -5.21 -5.96
N CYS A 24 14.78 -4.09 -5.53
CA CYS A 24 16.21 -3.81 -5.61
C CYS A 24 17.05 -4.48 -4.50
N GLY A 25 16.46 -5.35 -3.68
CA GLY A 25 17.14 -6.07 -2.61
C GLY A 25 17.47 -5.23 -1.37
N ARG A 26 16.85 -4.06 -1.22
CA ARG A 26 16.98 -3.25 0.01
C ARG A 26 15.98 -3.70 1.06
N GLU A 27 16.38 -3.60 2.31
CA GLU A 27 15.47 -3.81 3.44
C GLU A 27 14.63 -2.56 3.71
N VAL A 28 13.36 -2.78 4.07
CA VAL A 28 12.47 -1.72 4.54
C VAL A 28 11.84 -2.15 5.86
N GLY A 29 11.71 -1.21 6.80
CA GLY A 29 10.99 -1.47 8.05
C GLY A 29 9.50 -1.76 7.82
N PRO A 30 8.79 -2.33 8.80
CA PRO A 30 7.36 -2.64 8.68
C PRO A 30 6.51 -1.38 8.43
N ALA A 31 5.45 -1.52 7.65
CA ALA A 31 4.50 -0.44 7.41
C ALA A 31 3.08 -1.02 7.34
N ILE A 32 2.17 -0.48 8.14
CA ILE A 32 0.76 -0.93 8.21
C ILE A 32 -0.13 0.12 7.55
N LEU A 33 -1.08 -0.29 6.71
CA LEU A 33 -2.12 0.56 6.14
C LEU A 33 -3.51 0.16 6.65
N TYR A 34 -4.13 1.05 7.43
CA TYR A 34 -5.56 0.98 7.71
C TYR A 34 -6.31 1.80 6.66
N PHE A 35 -7.11 1.12 5.83
CA PHE A 35 -7.87 1.74 4.74
C PHE A 35 -9.39 1.62 4.95
N GLY A 36 -10.10 2.75 4.85
CA GLY A 36 -11.56 2.82 4.96
C GLY A 36 -12.24 3.15 3.63
N CYS A 37 -13.29 2.40 3.29
CA CYS A 37 -14.14 2.69 2.14
C CYS A 37 -15.58 2.20 2.40
N ARG A 38 -16.55 2.61 1.57
CA ARG A 38 -17.98 2.30 1.78
C ARG A 38 -18.31 0.86 1.42
N SER A 39 -17.71 0.35 0.36
CA SER A 39 -17.90 -1.00 -0.15
C SER A 39 -16.62 -1.51 -0.81
N GLN A 40 -16.57 -2.81 -1.09
CA GLN A 40 -15.42 -3.40 -1.80
C GLN A 40 -15.16 -2.75 -3.17
N LYS A 41 -16.20 -2.23 -3.83
CA LYS A 41 -16.08 -1.52 -5.12
C LYS A 41 -15.32 -0.20 -4.99
N ASP A 42 -15.33 0.39 -3.79
CA ASP A 42 -14.64 1.64 -3.47
C ASP A 42 -13.22 1.39 -2.93
N PHE A 43 -12.77 0.13 -2.89
CA PHE A 43 -11.41 -0.20 -2.49
C PHE A 43 -10.42 0.12 -3.61
N LEU A 44 -10.07 1.40 -3.69
CA LEU A 44 -9.12 1.92 -4.66
C LEU A 44 -7.78 1.16 -4.58
N TYR A 45 -7.30 0.71 -5.74
CA TYR A 45 -6.01 0.03 -5.91
C TYR A 45 -5.86 -1.32 -5.19
N SER A 46 -6.96 -2.03 -4.90
CA SER A 46 -6.95 -3.32 -4.19
C SER A 46 -5.90 -4.30 -4.75
N ASP A 47 -5.83 -4.45 -6.07
CA ASP A 47 -4.96 -5.42 -6.73
C ASP A 47 -3.46 -5.04 -6.63
N GLU A 48 -3.15 -3.74 -6.67
CA GLU A 48 -1.78 -3.24 -6.45
C GLU A 48 -1.36 -3.43 -4.99
N LEU A 49 -2.26 -3.09 -4.05
CA LEU A 49 -2.00 -3.23 -2.62
C LEU A 49 -1.82 -4.70 -2.21
N GLU A 50 -2.60 -5.62 -2.78
CA GLU A 50 -2.43 -7.05 -2.52
C GLU A 50 -1.07 -7.56 -3.02
N LYS A 51 -0.65 -7.15 -4.22
CA LYS A 51 0.67 -7.49 -4.76
C LYS A 51 1.79 -6.94 -3.87
N TRP A 52 1.68 -5.70 -3.43
CA TRP A 52 2.66 -5.06 -2.55
C TRP A 52 2.66 -5.65 -1.14
N SER A 53 1.52 -6.13 -0.66
CA SER A 53 1.43 -6.84 0.61
C SER A 53 2.14 -8.19 0.57
N LYS A 54 2.00 -8.95 -0.52
CA LYS A 54 2.69 -10.24 -0.71
C LYS A 54 4.22 -10.13 -0.68
N ILE A 55 4.78 -8.98 -1.09
CA ILE A 55 6.24 -8.74 -1.05
C ILE A 55 6.69 -8.00 0.23
N GLY A 56 5.79 -7.71 1.16
CA GLY A 56 6.12 -7.04 2.43
C GLY A 56 6.29 -5.52 2.33
N ALA A 57 5.89 -4.88 1.23
CA ALA A 57 5.95 -3.43 1.11
C ALA A 57 4.93 -2.72 2.03
N VAL A 58 3.80 -3.37 2.33
CA VAL A 58 2.77 -2.88 3.25
C VAL A 58 1.98 -4.05 3.88
N LEU A 59 1.52 -3.88 5.11
CA LEU A 59 0.67 -4.81 5.86
C LEU A 59 -0.75 -4.26 5.98
#